data_AF-A0A7J0EU71-F1
#
_entry.id   AF-A0A7J0EU71-F1
#
_cell.length_a   1.000
_cell.length_b   1.000
_cell.length_c   1.000
_cell.angle_alpha   90.00
_cell.angle_beta   90.00
_cell.angle_gamma   90.00
#
_symmetry.space_group_name_H-M   'P 1'
#
loop_
_entity.id
_entity.type
_entity.pdbx_description
1 polymer ?
#
loop_
_entity_poly.entity_id
_entity_poly.type
_entity_poly.pdbx_seq_one_letter_code
_entity_poly.pdbx_strand_id
1 'polypeptide(L)'
;MSNPANQTRPYIDCCWRHGVLPNKALLSAFFKVEVKKTYHRLCSLVVFLDDLKDADFLPLLDIFMEIDTSEIEAVDIFHNSSCDLNGEYVLLLLRAINQKLRVVNVRDATFGKEFLRYVKVLEYDAPRLL
;
A
#
# COMPACT_ATOMS: atom_id res chain seq x y z
N MET A 1 -10.54 14.86 -20.65
CA MET A 1 -10.29 13.44 -20.36
C MET A 1 -8.79 13.26 -20.21
N SER A 2 -8.32 12.96 -19.00
CA SER A 2 -6.89 12.72 -18.72
C SER A 2 -6.47 11.37 -19.31
N ASN A 3 -5.27 11.32 -19.92
CA ASN A 3 -4.69 10.07 -20.42
C ASN A 3 -4.34 9.14 -19.23
N PRO A 4 -4.85 7.90 -19.15
CA PRO A 4 -4.54 6.98 -18.04
C PRO A 4 -3.04 6.67 -17.93
N ALA A 5 -2.27 6.77 -19.02
CA ALA A 5 -0.81 6.56 -18.98
C ALA A 5 -0.02 7.63 -18.21
N ASN A 6 -0.65 8.74 -17.79
CA ASN A 6 0.03 9.82 -17.07
C ASN A 6 -0.08 9.71 -15.53
N GLN A 7 -0.84 8.76 -14.99
CA GLN A 7 -1.16 8.71 -13.56
C GLN A 7 -0.39 7.66 -12.76
N THR A 8 0.23 6.66 -13.41
CA THR A 8 1.24 5.77 -12.77
C THR A 8 2.62 6.43 -12.70
N ARG A 9 2.80 7.58 -13.36
CA ARG A 9 4.05 8.33 -13.41
C ARG A 9 4.60 8.68 -12.03
N PRO A 10 3.81 9.16 -11.06
CA PRO A 10 4.33 9.48 -9.73
C PRO A 10 5.06 8.28 -9.11
N TYR A 11 4.48 7.07 -9.19
CA TYR A 11 5.14 5.87 -8.65
C TYR A 11 6.43 5.53 -9.40
N ILE A 12 6.42 5.62 -10.74
CA ILE A 12 7.63 5.39 -11.56
C ILE A 12 8.72 6.40 -11.21
N ASP A 13 8.36 7.67 -11.05
CA ASP A 13 9.29 8.74 -10.68
C ASP A 13 9.86 8.52 -9.26
N CYS A 14 9.05 8.05 -8.32
CA CYS A 14 9.53 7.61 -6.99
C CYS A 14 10.52 6.46 -7.11
N CYS A 15 10.22 5.42 -7.89
CA CYS A 15 11.14 4.31 -8.11
C CYS A 15 12.49 4.78 -8.68
N TRP A 16 12.46 5.70 -9.65
CA TRP A 16 13.68 6.28 -10.21
C TRP A 16 14.47 7.12 -9.21
N ARG A 17 13.82 7.91 -8.35
CA ARG A 17 14.49 8.66 -7.28
C ARG A 17 15.26 7.74 -6.32
N HIS A 18 14.73 6.55 -6.06
CA HIS A 18 15.37 5.54 -5.21
C HIS A 18 16.29 4.57 -5.97
N GLY A 19 16.44 4.73 -7.29
CA GLY A 19 17.29 3.87 -8.11
C GLY A 19 16.79 2.42 -8.24
N VAL A 20 15.49 2.20 -8.09
CA VAL A 20 14.86 0.87 -8.18
C VAL A 20 13.99 0.75 -9.41
N LEU A 21 13.84 -0.48 -9.92
CA LEU A 21 12.91 -0.75 -11.02
C LEU A 21 11.48 -0.81 -10.49
N PRO A 22 10.48 -0.20 -11.17
CA PRO A 22 9.09 -0.29 -10.75
C PRO A 22 8.60 -1.73 -10.64
N ASN A 23 7.99 -2.06 -9.50
CA ASN A 23 7.40 -3.37 -9.29
C ASN A 23 6.12 -3.51 -10.13
N LYS A 24 6.04 -4.60 -10.91
CA LYS A 24 4.92 -4.83 -11.84
C LYS A 24 3.59 -5.02 -11.13
N ALA A 25 3.57 -5.66 -9.95
CA ALA A 25 2.35 -5.86 -9.18
C ALA A 25 1.81 -4.53 -8.67
N LEU A 26 2.69 -3.66 -8.13
CA LEU A 26 2.33 -2.31 -7.69
C LEU A 26 1.83 -1.45 -8.86
N LEU A 27 2.52 -1.45 -10.00
CA LEU A 27 2.05 -0.76 -11.21
C LEU A 27 0.66 -1.21 -11.64
N SER A 28 0.41 -2.53 -11.65
CA SER A 28 -0.91 -3.07 -11.98
C SER A 28 -1.97 -2.64 -10.97
N ALA A 29 -1.62 -2.57 -9.68
CA ALA A 29 -2.52 -2.13 -8.63
C ALA A 29 -2.90 -0.65 -8.79
N PHE A 30 -1.93 0.24 -9.00
CA PHE A 30 -2.17 1.67 -9.26
C PHE A 30 -3.03 1.88 -10.51
N PHE A 31 -2.71 1.20 -11.62
CA PHE A 31 -3.50 1.27 -12.84
C PHE A 31 -4.97 0.83 -12.63
N LYS A 32 -5.22 -0.21 -11.82
CA LYS A 32 -6.60 -0.64 -11.49
C LYS A 32 -7.38 0.43 -10.72
N VAL A 33 -6.73 1.16 -9.81
CA VAL A 33 -7.35 2.28 -9.09
C VAL A 33 -7.73 3.38 -10.09
N GLU A 34 -6.83 3.74 -10.99
CA GLU A 34 -7.07 4.77 -12.01
C GLU A 34 -8.25 4.42 -12.91
N VAL A 35 -8.33 3.17 -13.40
CA VAL A 35 -9.46 2.71 -14.21
C VAL A 35 -10.76 2.84 -13.42
N LYS A 36 -10.80 2.46 -12.14
CA LYS A 36 -12.00 2.61 -11.30
C LYS A 36 -12.41 4.08 -11.10
N LYS A 37 -11.44 5.00 -10.98
CA LYS A 37 -11.69 6.45 -10.87
C LYS A 37 -12.48 6.99 -12.06
N THR A 38 -12.18 6.52 -13.27
CA THR A 38 -12.92 6.92 -14.48
C THR A 38 -14.39 6.51 -14.49
N TYR A 39 -14.78 5.54 -13.65
CA TYR A 39 -16.15 5.07 -13.51
C TYR A 39 -16.82 5.51 -12.20
N HIS A 40 -16.24 6.49 -11.47
CA HIS A 40 -16.77 6.99 -10.19
C HIS A 40 -17.06 5.89 -9.15
N ARG A 41 -16.27 4.81 -9.16
CA ARG A 41 -16.37 3.73 -8.18
C ARG A 41 -15.40 3.97 -7.03
N LEU A 42 -15.72 3.40 -5.86
CA LEU A 42 -14.83 3.43 -4.70
C LEU A 42 -13.42 2.94 -5.10
N CYS A 43 -12.43 3.80 -4.89
CA CYS A 43 -11.06 3.62 -5.36
C CYS A 43 -10.22 3.00 -4.25
N SER A 44 -10.28 1.67 -4.17
CA SER A 44 -9.47 0.90 -3.25
C SER A 44 -8.24 0.32 -3.95
N LEU A 45 -7.07 0.63 -3.40
CA LEU A 45 -5.79 0.03 -3.75
C LEU A 45 -5.61 -1.26 -2.94
N VAL A 46 -5.16 -2.33 -3.59
CA VAL A 46 -4.86 -3.60 -2.93
C VAL A 46 -3.39 -3.90 -3.15
N VAL A 47 -2.65 -4.10 -2.05
CA VAL A 47 -1.23 -4.42 -2.07
C VAL A 47 -1.02 -5.80 -1.47
N PHE A 48 -0.42 -6.69 -2.26
CA PHE A 48 0.04 -8.00 -1.80
C PHE A 48 1.53 -7.88 -1.49
N LEU A 49 1.89 -7.98 -0.20
CA LEU A 49 3.28 -7.93 0.24
C LEU A 49 4.09 -9.10 -0.30
N ASP A 50 3.44 -10.23 -0.61
CA ASP A 50 4.05 -11.42 -1.20
C ASP A 50 4.76 -11.14 -2.55
N ASP A 51 4.35 -10.07 -3.25
CA ASP A 51 4.91 -9.66 -4.53
C ASP A 51 6.06 -8.63 -4.41
N LEU A 52 6.42 -8.24 -3.18
CA LEU A 52 7.37 -7.16 -2.90
C LEU A 52 8.72 -7.67 -2.40
N LYS A 53 9.72 -6.80 -2.54
CA LYS A 53 11.02 -6.89 -1.87
C LYS A 53 11.22 -5.64 -1.01
N ASP A 54 12.15 -5.69 -0.06
CA ASP A 54 12.50 -4.54 0.79
C ASP A 54 12.78 -3.24 0.00
N ALA A 55 13.41 -3.37 -1.18
CA ALA A 55 13.71 -2.24 -2.07
C ALA A 55 12.46 -1.53 -2.63
N ASP A 56 11.31 -2.21 -2.67
CA ASP A 56 10.06 -1.64 -3.19
C ASP A 56 9.37 -0.71 -2.19
N PHE A 57 9.75 -0.75 -0.91
CA PHE A 57 9.05 -0.03 0.17
C PHE A 57 9.32 1.46 0.17
N LEU A 58 10.55 1.92 -0.08
CA LEU A 58 10.87 3.35 -0.05
C LEU A 58 10.10 4.15 -1.11
N PRO A 59 10.05 3.74 -2.40
CA PRO A 59 9.19 4.41 -3.38
C PRO A 59 7.70 4.36 -3.01
N LEU A 60 7.25 3.25 -2.42
CA LEU A 60 5.86 3.09 -2.04
C LEU A 60 5.48 4.02 -0.87
N LEU A 61 6.38 4.19 0.09
CA LEU A 61 6.26 5.13 1.20
C LEU A 61 6.13 6.57 0.70
N ASP A 62 7.03 6.99 -0.19
CA ASP A 62 6.99 8.33 -0.80
C ASP A 62 5.64 8.58 -1.46
N ILE A 63 5.12 7.59 -2.20
CA ILE A 63 3.82 7.69 -2.83
C ILE A 63 2.69 7.86 -1.81
N PHE A 64 2.69 7.13 -0.70
CA PHE A 64 1.64 7.32 0.31
C PHE A 64 1.77 8.63 1.09
N MET A 65 2.97 9.22 1.14
CA MET A 65 3.19 10.56 1.68
C MET A 65 2.80 11.67 0.70
N GLU A 66 2.95 11.44 -0.60
CA GLU A 66 2.69 12.44 -1.66
C GLU A 66 1.27 12.37 -2.23
N ILE A 67 0.62 11.20 -2.23
CA ILE A 67 -0.74 11.04 -2.76
C ILE A 67 -1.70 11.89 -1.94
N ASP A 68 -2.36 12.81 -2.64
CA ASP A 68 -3.45 13.59 -2.07
C ASP A 68 -4.53 12.63 -1.53
N THR A 69 -5.07 12.99 -0.38
CA THR A 69 -6.06 12.19 0.35
C THR A 69 -7.29 11.83 -0.51
N SER A 70 -7.53 12.59 -1.58
CA SER A 70 -8.65 12.47 -2.52
C SER A 70 -8.57 11.35 -3.56
N GLU A 71 -7.40 10.79 -3.88
CA GLU A 71 -7.27 9.88 -5.06
C GLU A 71 -7.44 8.40 -4.74
N ILE A 72 -7.06 8.00 -3.54
CA ILE A 72 -7.18 6.64 -3.02
C ILE A 72 -7.97 6.73 -1.73
N GLU A 73 -9.15 6.13 -1.71
CA GLU A 73 -10.07 6.21 -0.56
C GLU A 73 -9.74 5.13 0.49
N ALA A 74 -9.23 3.98 0.03
CA ALA A 74 -8.90 2.87 0.91
C ALA A 74 -7.72 2.07 0.36
N VAL A 75 -6.95 1.48 1.27
CA VAL A 75 -5.84 0.59 0.98
C VAL A 75 -6.02 -0.69 1.78
N ASP A 76 -5.97 -1.82 1.09
CA ASP A 76 -5.96 -3.14 1.69
C ASP A 76 -4.56 -3.75 1.55
N ILE A 77 -4.00 -4.25 2.64
CA ILE A 77 -2.69 -4.91 2.70
C ILE A 77 -2.90 -6.39 3.01
N PHE A 78 -2.35 -7.25 2.16
CA PHE A 78 -2.37 -8.70 2.32
C PHE A 78 -0.96 -9.27 2.31
N HIS A 79 -0.69 -10.22 3.20
CA HIS A 79 0.50 -11.05 3.19
C HIS A 79 0.08 -12.48 3.51
N ASN A 80 0.15 -13.36 2.51
CA ASN A 80 -0.38 -14.72 2.60
C ASN A 80 0.71 -15.79 2.69
N SER A 81 1.96 -15.42 2.42
CA SER A 81 3.13 -16.29 2.51
C SER A 81 3.96 -16.03 3.77
N SER A 82 5.00 -16.82 3.96
CA SER A 82 6.02 -16.66 5.00
C SER A 82 7.25 -15.91 4.46
N CYS A 83 7.07 -14.94 3.58
CA CYS A 83 8.19 -14.22 2.96
C CYS A 83 8.95 -13.41 4.02
N ASP A 84 10.28 -13.50 3.99
CA ASP A 84 11.17 -12.71 4.85
C ASP A 84 11.22 -11.25 4.37
N LEU A 85 10.17 -10.49 4.67
CA LEU A 85 10.17 -9.04 4.53
C LEU A 85 10.64 -8.39 5.82
N ASN A 86 11.35 -7.27 5.72
CA ASN A 86 11.72 -6.52 6.91
C ASN A 86 10.48 -5.86 7.54
N GLY A 87 10.12 -6.32 8.74
CA GLY A 87 8.96 -5.81 9.49
C GLY A 87 8.99 -4.33 9.80
N GLU A 88 10.17 -3.69 9.86
CA GLU A 88 10.26 -2.24 10.01
C GLU A 88 9.75 -1.51 8.77
N TYR A 89 10.07 -1.99 7.56
CA TYR A 89 9.54 -1.41 6.32
C TYR A 89 8.03 -1.61 6.21
N VAL A 90 7.52 -2.78 6.58
CA VAL A 90 6.08 -3.04 6.59
C VAL A 90 5.38 -2.12 7.60
N LEU A 91 5.93 -1.96 8.80
CA LEU A 91 5.37 -1.07 9.82
C LEU A 91 5.36 0.40 9.38
N LEU A 92 6.44 0.88 8.77
CA LEU A 92 6.50 2.23 8.21
C LEU A 92 5.43 2.42 7.13
N LEU A 93 5.25 1.42 6.26
CA LEU A 93 4.25 1.47 5.20
C LEU A 93 2.84 1.59 5.77
N LEU A 94 2.49 0.74 6.74
CA LEU A 94 1.19 0.81 7.39
C LEU A 94 0.95 2.18 8.04
N ARG A 95 1.97 2.76 8.69
CA ARG A 95 1.89 4.10 9.29
C ARG A 95 1.78 5.23 8.29
N ALA A 96 2.39 5.11 7.11
CA ALA A 96 2.24 6.11 6.05
C ALA A 96 0.81 6.11 5.48
N ILE A 97 0.21 4.92 5.36
CA ILE A 97 -1.15 4.77 4.85
C ILE A 97 -2.20 5.18 5.91
N ASN A 98 -1.96 4.80 7.17
CA ASN A 98 -2.74 5.09 8.37
C ASN A 98 -4.25 5.19 8.14
N GLN A 99 -4.78 6.41 7.96
CA GLN A 99 -6.21 6.69 7.86
C GLN A 99 -6.90 6.03 6.65
N LYS A 100 -6.12 5.63 5.64
CA LYS A 100 -6.64 4.93 4.46
C LYS A 100 -6.58 3.41 4.58
N LEU A 101 -5.96 2.87 5.63
CA LEU A 101 -5.95 1.43 5.85
C LEU A 101 -7.37 0.96 6.15
N ARG A 102 -7.84 -0.01 5.35
CA ARG A 102 -9.15 -0.63 5.55
C ARG A 102 -9.03 -2.08 5.98
N VAL A 103 -8.15 -2.83 5.31
CA VAL A 103 -7.87 -4.22 5.66
C VAL A 103 -6.36 -4.39 5.81
N VAL A 104 -5.95 -5.01 6.91
CA VAL A 104 -4.57 -5.48 7.11
C VAL A 104 -4.67 -6.96 7.48
N ASN A 105 -4.43 -7.83 6.52
CA ASN A 105 -4.43 -9.27 6.73
C ASN A 105 -3.02 -9.81 6.46
N VAL A 106 -2.24 -9.91 7.54
CA VAL A 106 -0.84 -10.30 7.48
C VAL A 106 -0.66 -11.61 8.22
N ARG A 107 -0.38 -12.66 7.46
CA ARG A 107 -0.23 -14.03 7.96
C ARG A 107 1.22 -14.28 8.37
N ASP A 108 1.78 -13.46 9.26
CA ASP A 108 3.07 -13.80 9.86
C ASP A 108 3.30 -13.20 11.26
N ALA A 109 3.89 -14.02 12.13
CA ALA A 109 4.29 -13.66 13.49
C ALA A 109 5.74 -13.13 13.57
N THR A 110 6.46 -13.10 12.44
CA THR A 110 7.88 -12.74 12.31
C THR A 110 8.16 -11.23 12.32
N PHE A 111 7.17 -10.38 12.05
CA PHE A 111 7.35 -8.91 11.96
C PHE A 111 7.63 -8.19 13.30
N GLY A 112 7.71 -8.95 14.40
CA GLY A 112 8.11 -8.42 15.70
C GLY A 112 6.97 -7.77 16.51
N LYS A 113 7.29 -7.45 17.77
CA LYS A 113 6.29 -7.03 18.77
C LYS A 113 5.62 -5.70 18.44
N GLU A 114 6.38 -4.74 17.91
CA GLU A 114 5.85 -3.41 17.58
C GLU A 114 4.88 -3.46 16.39
N PHE A 115 5.16 -4.31 15.40
CA PHE A 115 4.22 -4.58 14.32
C PHE A 115 2.91 -5.16 14.84
N LEU A 116 2.99 -6.21 15.66
CA LEU A 116 1.82 -6.84 16.27
C LEU A 116 1.02 -5.86 17.15
N ARG A 117 1.71 -4.97 17.87
CA ARG A 117 1.05 -3.92 18.67
C ARG A 117 0.30 -2.95 17.79
N TYR A 118 0.90 -2.48 16.69
CA TYR A 118 0.27 -1.55 15.77
C TYR A 118 -0.95 -2.16 15.09
N VAL A 119 -0.85 -3.38 14.54
CA VAL A 119 -1.98 -4.08 13.91
C VAL A 119 -3.12 -4.30 14.91
N LYS A 120 -2.81 -4.70 16.15
CA LYS A 120 -3.83 -4.81 17.21
C LYS A 120 -4.54 -3.48 17.47
N VAL A 121 -3.82 -2.36 17.52
CA VAL A 121 -4.44 -1.03 17.69
C VAL A 121 -5.43 -0.76 16.55
N LEU A 122 -5.07 -1.07 15.30
CA LEU A 122 -6.00 -0.94 14.17
C LEU A 122 -7.25 -1.83 14.31
N GLU A 123 -7.13 -3.04 14.85
CA GLU A 123 -8.28 -3.91 15.12
C GLU A 123 -9.22 -3.35 16.20
N TYR A 124 -8.68 -2.66 17.22
CA TYR A 124 -9.50 -2.04 18.27
C TYR A 124 -10.14 -0.72 17.83
N ASP A 125 -9.48 0.04 16.95
CA ASP A 125 -9.98 1.31 16.41
C ASP A 125 -10.94 1.13 15.23
N ALA A 126 -11.03 -0.06 14.65
CA ALA A 126 -12.01 -0.37 13.61
C ALA A 126 -13.44 -0.31 14.20
N PRO A 127 -14.34 0.55 13.68
CA PRO A 127 -15.72 0.58 14.14
C PRO A 127 -16.36 -0.78 13.87
N ARG A 128 -16.65 -1.52 14.94
CA ARG A 128 -17.44 -2.75 14.88
C ARG A 128 -18.86 -2.34 14.46
N LEU A 129 -19.13 -2.38 13.16
CA LEU A 129 -20.49 -2.38 12.65
C LEU A 129 -21.13 -3.71 13.08
N LEU A 130 -21.86 -3.66 14.20
CA LEU A 130 -22.89 -4.63 14.56
C LEU A 130 -24.17 -4.32 13.81
#